data_AF-A0A7X3IEP2-F1
#
_entry.id   AF-A0A7X3IEP2-F1
#
_cell.length_a   1.000
_cell.length_b   1.000
_cell.length_c   1.000
_cell.angle_alpha   90.00
_cell.angle_beta   90.00
_cell.angle_gamma   90.00
#
_symmetry.space_group_name_H-M   'P 1'
#
loop_
_entity.id
_entity.type
_entity.pdbx_description
1 polymer ?
#
loop_
_entity_poly.entity_id
_entity_poly.type
_entity_poly.pdbx_seq_one_letter_code
_entity_poly.pdbx_strand_id
1 'polypeptide(L)'
;MDKKTYYISVQSRYISERQDEAPYELVVKATPEEIQQLRDLFSSMYHFDMETYFRMHYPGIPEHYDNDNDLYERDLKDIYHMLYDIGTKETREHIASMNVLE
;
A
#
# COMPACT_ATOMS: atom_id res chain seq x y z
N MET A 1 11.38 -7.53 19.31
CA MET A 1 11.97 -7.84 17.99
C MET A 1 12.78 -6.66 17.52
N ASP A 2 13.84 -6.89 16.75
CA ASP A 2 14.69 -5.83 16.22
C ASP A 2 13.98 -5.11 15.05
N LYS A 3 13.98 -3.77 15.07
CA LYS A 3 13.37 -2.95 14.01
C LYS A 3 14.44 -2.54 13.01
N LYS A 4 14.17 -2.74 11.73
CA LYS A 4 15.04 -2.31 10.63
C LYS A 4 14.42 -1.16 9.86
N THR A 5 15.26 -0.48 9.07
CA THR A 5 14.81 0.58 8.18
C THR A 5 14.38 -0.03 6.85
N TYR A 6 13.21 0.36 6.38
CA TYR A 6 12.69 -0.05 5.07
C TYR A 6 12.29 1.19 4.26
N TYR A 7 12.47 1.08 2.95
CA TYR A 7 12.13 2.07 1.94
C TYR A 7 10.93 1.56 1.16
N ILE A 8 9.86 2.35 1.13
CA ILE A 8 8.56 1.95 0.61
C ILE A 8 8.18 2.83 -0.58
N SER A 9 7.81 2.18 -1.67
CA SER A 9 7.05 2.78 -2.76
C SER A 9 5.64 2.21 -2.73
N VAL A 10 4.66 3.06 -2.46
CA VAL A 10 3.24 2.67 -2.42
C VAL A 10 2.74 2.53 -3.86
N GLN A 11 3.16 3.44 -4.74
CA GLN A 11 2.75 3.43 -6.15
C GLN A 11 3.17 2.13 -6.85
N SER A 12 4.41 1.68 -6.64
CA SER A 12 4.92 0.45 -7.24
C SER A 12 4.81 -0.77 -6.32
N ARG A 13 4.18 -0.63 -5.15
CA ARG A 13 4.02 -1.68 -4.12
C ARG A 13 5.35 -2.37 -3.77
N TYR A 14 6.43 -1.59 -3.74
CA TYR A 14 7.79 -2.09 -3.56
C TYR A 14 8.31 -1.77 -2.16
N ILE A 15 9.02 -2.74 -1.57
CA ILE A 15 9.59 -2.64 -0.23
C ILE A 15 11.03 -3.17 -0.30
N SER A 16 12.00 -2.33 0.09
CA SER A 16 13.41 -2.71 0.16
C SER A 16 14.07 -2.31 1.50
N GLU A 17 15.09 -3.07 1.90
CA GLU A 17 16.00 -2.72 3.01
C GLU A 17 17.16 -1.82 2.53
N ARG A 18 17.33 -1.64 1.22
CA ARG A 18 18.39 -0.84 0.59
C ARG A 18 17.82 0.41 -0.07
N GLN A 19 18.41 1.55 0.24
CA GLN A 19 17.97 2.85 -0.27
C GLN A 19 18.19 3.02 -1.78
N ASP A 20 19.21 2.36 -2.31
CA ASP A 20 19.73 2.50 -3.67
C ASP A 20 19.13 1.53 -4.71
N GLU A 21 18.27 0.60 -4.28
CA GLU A 21 17.70 -0.41 -5.20
C GLU A 21 16.59 0.14 -6.10
N ALA A 22 15.77 1.06 -5.61
CA ALA A 22 14.66 1.65 -6.37
C ALA A 22 14.23 3.02 -5.77
N PRO A 23 13.53 3.86 -6.55
CA PRO A 23 12.83 5.03 -6.01
C PRO A 23 11.85 4.63 -4.90
N TYR A 24 11.72 5.50 -3.89
CA TYR A 24 10.82 5.31 -2.76
C TYR A 24 10.17 6.65 -2.35
N GLU A 25 8.98 6.57 -1.78
CA GLU A 25 8.25 7.73 -1.25
C GLU A 25 8.41 7.84 0.27
N LEU A 26 8.46 6.71 0.99
CA LEU A 26 8.34 6.68 2.45
C LEU A 26 9.44 5.84 3.09
N VAL A 27 9.83 6.22 4.31
CA VAL A 27 10.83 5.48 5.11
C VAL A 27 10.21 5.06 6.44
N VAL A 28 10.30 3.78 6.77
CA VAL A 28 9.69 3.21 7.99
C VAL A 28 10.71 2.49 8.85
N LYS A 29 10.42 2.36 10.15
CA LYS A 29 11.20 1.52 11.08
C LYS A 29 10.31 0.42 11.63
N ALA A 30 10.48 -0.78 11.11
CA ALA A 30 9.54 -1.86 11.30
C ALA A 30 10.22 -3.19 11.65
N THR A 31 9.50 -4.08 12.32
CA THR A 31 9.88 -5.48 12.48
C THR A 31 9.60 -6.26 11.19
N PRO A 32 10.22 -7.44 11.01
CA PRO A 32 9.88 -8.31 9.88
C PRO A 32 8.40 -8.69 9.82
N GLU A 33 7.73 -8.82 10.97
CA GLU A 33 6.29 -9.11 11.06
C GLU A 33 5.44 -7.93 10.57
N GLU A 34 5.77 -6.70 10.99
CA GLU A 34 5.14 -5.48 10.51
C GLU A 34 5.36 -5.33 8.99
N ILE A 35 6.53 -5.68 8.44
CA ILE A 35 6.73 -5.67 6.98
C ILE A 35 5.95 -6.76 6.26
N GLN A 36 5.80 -7.94 6.86
CA GLN A 36 4.99 -9.00 6.26
C GLN A 36 3.53 -8.58 6.16
N GLN A 37 2.97 -7.98 7.21
CA GLN A 37 1.61 -7.42 7.20
C GLN A 37 1.42 -6.37 6.08
N LEU A 38 2.41 -5.49 5.86
CA LEU A 38 2.35 -4.51 4.76
C LEU A 38 2.38 -5.19 3.38
N ARG A 39 3.17 -6.26 3.22
CA ARG A 39 3.20 -7.07 1.99
C ARG A 39 1.84 -7.73 1.72
N ASP A 40 1.19 -8.22 2.76
CA ASP A 40 -0.13 -8.87 2.65
C ASP A 40 -1.18 -7.86 2.16
N LEU A 41 -1.16 -6.62 2.67
CA LEU A 41 -2.01 -5.52 2.18
C LEU A 41 -1.74 -5.19 0.71
N PHE A 42 -0.47 -5.09 0.28
CA PHE A 42 -0.15 -4.88 -1.13
C PHE A 42 -0.59 -6.04 -2.04
N SER A 43 -0.57 -7.27 -1.53
CA SER A 43 -1.04 -8.45 -2.26
C SER A 43 -2.57 -8.46 -2.43
N SER A 44 -3.31 -7.99 -1.43
CA SER A 44 -4.78 -7.81 -1.51
C SER A 44 -5.17 -6.95 -2.71
N MET A 45 -4.46 -5.83 -2.92
CA MET A 45 -4.70 -4.93 -4.05
C MET A 45 -4.50 -5.59 -5.42
N TYR A 46 -3.60 -6.58 -5.55
CA TYR A 46 -3.30 -7.24 -6.82
C TYR A 46 -4.45 -8.12 -7.32
N HIS A 47 -5.29 -8.63 -6.40
CA HIS A 47 -6.49 -9.38 -6.76
C HIS A 47 -7.46 -8.50 -7.56
N PHE A 48 -7.64 -7.24 -7.14
CA PHE A 48 -8.50 -6.26 -7.81
C PHE A 48 -7.97 -5.85 -9.20
N ASP A 49 -6.64 -5.68 -9.35
CA ASP A 49 -6.03 -5.34 -10.65
C ASP A 49 -6.27 -6.44 -11.69
N MET A 50 -6.16 -7.72 -11.30
CA MET A 50 -6.42 -8.85 -12.19
C MET A 50 -7.88 -8.89 -12.63
N GLU A 51 -8.84 -8.76 -11.70
CA GLU A 51 -10.27 -8.71 -12.05
C GLU A 51 -10.59 -7.54 -12.98
N THR A 52 -10.00 -6.37 -12.72
CA THR A 52 -10.15 -5.16 -13.55
C THR A 52 -9.54 -5.34 -14.94
N TYR A 53 -8.37 -5.96 -15.06
CA TYR A 53 -7.72 -6.25 -16.34
C TYR A 53 -8.53 -7.25 -17.20
N PHE A 54 -9.07 -8.31 -16.59
CA PHE A 54 -9.95 -9.26 -17.26
C PHE A 54 -11.24 -8.58 -17.76
N ARG A 55 -11.82 -7.67 -16.96
CA ARG A 55 -13.00 -6.89 -17.34
C ARG A 55 -12.75 -5.94 -18.52
N MET A 56 -11.61 -5.24 -18.56
CA MET A 56 -11.25 -4.34 -19.68
C MET A 56 -11.10 -5.09 -21.02
N HIS A 57 -10.63 -6.33 -20.98
CA HIS A 57 -10.42 -7.14 -22.19
C HIS A 57 -11.64 -8.00 -22.57
N TYR A 58 -12.65 -8.12 -21.70
CA TYR A 58 -13.85 -8.93 -21.95
C TYR A 58 -15.14 -8.24 -21.46
N PRO A 59 -15.73 -7.34 -22.27
CA PRO A 59 -16.96 -6.63 -21.89
C PRO A 59 -18.15 -7.59 -21.85
N GLY A 60 -18.74 -7.80 -20.67
CA GLY A 60 -19.87 -8.72 -20.46
C GLY A 60 -20.13 -9.14 -19.01
N ILE A 61 -19.26 -8.75 -18.07
CA ILE A 61 -19.45 -8.95 -16.64
C ILE A 61 -20.23 -7.75 -16.08
N PRO A 62 -21.40 -7.95 -15.44
CA PRO A 62 -22.23 -6.85 -14.95
C PRO A 62 -21.51 -6.02 -13.89
N GLU A 63 -21.60 -4.70 -14.05
CA GLU A 63 -21.12 -3.68 -13.12
C GLU A 63 -21.87 -3.77 -11.78
N HIS A 64 -21.17 -4.15 -10.71
CA HIS A 64 -21.54 -3.74 -9.35
C HIS A 64 -20.58 -2.62 -8.93
N TYR A 65 -20.86 -1.41 -9.43
CA TYR A 65 -19.91 -0.30 -9.55
C TYR A 65 -19.49 0.37 -8.23
N ASP A 66 -20.17 0.10 -7.11
CA ASP A 66 -19.80 0.72 -5.83
C ASP A 66 -18.75 -0.13 -5.07
N ASN A 67 -18.80 -1.46 -5.18
CA ASN A 67 -18.03 -2.33 -4.28
C ASN A 67 -16.53 -2.37 -4.61
N ASP A 68 -16.14 -2.44 -5.88
CA ASP A 68 -14.73 -2.54 -6.29
C ASP A 68 -13.94 -1.25 -5.97
N ASN A 69 -14.53 -0.06 -6.21
CA ASN A 69 -13.86 1.21 -5.91
C ASN A 69 -13.79 1.46 -4.40
N ASP A 70 -14.85 1.13 -3.65
CA ASP A 70 -14.86 1.21 -2.18
C ASP A 70 -13.80 0.28 -1.56
N LEU A 71 -13.59 -0.91 -2.14
CA LEU A 71 -12.58 -1.85 -1.66
C LEU A 71 -11.16 -1.37 -1.98
N TYR A 72 -10.92 -0.81 -3.16
CA TYR A 72 -9.62 -0.23 -3.50
C TYR A 72 -9.27 0.97 -2.60
N GLU A 73 -10.22 1.89 -2.38
CA GLU A 73 -10.04 3.03 -1.48
C GLU A 73 -9.80 2.58 -0.04
N ARG A 74 -10.53 1.57 0.42
CA ARG A 74 -10.33 0.97 1.74
C ARG A 74 -8.95 0.34 1.88
N ASP A 75 -8.52 -0.50 0.93
CA ASP A 75 -7.21 -1.15 0.99
C ASP A 75 -6.08 -0.11 1.00
N LEU A 76 -6.22 0.95 0.20
CA LEU A 76 -5.26 2.05 0.17
C LEU A 76 -5.21 2.80 1.52
N LYS A 77 -6.37 3.03 2.14
CA LYS A 77 -6.46 3.66 3.46
C LYS A 77 -5.82 2.79 4.55
N ASP A 78 -6.05 1.48 4.53
CA ASP A 78 -5.45 0.52 5.47
C ASP A 78 -3.92 0.52 5.33
N ILE A 79 -3.38 0.59 4.10
CA ILE A 79 -1.95 0.74 3.83
C ILE A 79 -1.39 2.03 4.44
N TYR A 80 -2.02 3.18 4.19
CA TYR A 80 -1.53 4.45 4.71
C TYR A 80 -1.65 4.56 6.24
N HIS A 81 -2.68 3.98 6.85
CA HIS A 81 -2.76 3.85 8.31
C HIS A 81 -1.60 3.05 8.88
N MET A 82 -1.33 1.88 8.30
CA MET A 82 -0.24 1.03 8.75
C MET A 82 1.12 1.74 8.61
N LEU A 83 1.36 2.40 7.47
CA LEU A 83 2.58 3.18 7.23
C LEU A 83 2.72 4.37 8.18
N TYR A 84 1.61 4.97 8.61
CA TYR A 84 1.61 5.99 9.64
C TYR A 84 2.04 5.40 10.99
N ASP A 85 1.56 4.22 11.37
CA ASP A 85 1.89 3.59 12.66
C ASP A 85 3.36 3.16 12.76
N ILE A 86 3.91 2.57 11.69
CA ILE A 86 5.30 2.07 11.66
C ILE A 86 6.31 3.11 11.11
N GLY A 87 5.80 4.25 10.64
CA GLY A 87 6.56 5.28 9.96
C GLY A 87 7.51 6.07 10.85
N THR A 88 8.53 6.66 10.23
CA THR A 88 9.35 7.68 10.89
C THR A 88 8.52 8.95 11.14
N LYS A 89 9.09 9.91 11.89
CA LYS A 89 8.42 11.21 12.09
C LYS A 89 8.09 11.90 10.76
N GLU A 90 9.05 11.91 9.84
CA GLU A 90 8.89 12.50 8.50
C GLU A 90 7.80 11.80 7.70
N THR A 91 7.77 10.46 7.70
CA THR A 91 6.71 9.67 7.04
C THR A 91 5.33 9.98 7.60
N ARG A 92 5.19 10.10 8.93
CA ARG A 92 3.92 10.46 9.56
C ARG A 92 3.46 11.86 9.18
N GLU A 93 4.38 12.83 9.20
CA GLU A 93 4.09 14.22 8.79
C GLU A 93 3.70 14.28 7.32
N HIS A 94 4.37 13.51 6.45
CA HIS A 94 4.04 13.43 5.04
C HIS A 94 2.65 12.83 4.81
N ILE A 95 2.35 11.66 5.40
CA ILE A 95 1.03 11.02 5.27
C ILE A 95 -0.09 11.92 5.82
N ALA A 96 0.14 12.57 6.97
CA ALA A 96 -0.83 13.51 7.53
C ALA A 96 -1.10 14.70 6.60
N SER A 97 -0.09 15.16 5.85
CA SER A 97 -0.27 16.26 4.87
C SER A 97 -1.06 15.86 3.62
N MET A 98 -1.20 14.56 3.35
CA MET A 98 -1.89 14.05 2.17
C MET A 98 -3.42 13.94 2.35
N ASN A 99 -3.94 14.09 3.57
CA ASN A 99 -5.37 13.89 3.91
C ASN A 99 -5.95 12.53 3.46
N VAL A 100 -5.12 11.47 3.44
CA VAL A 100 -5.53 10.11 3.02
C VAL A 100 -6.08 9.24 4.15
N LEU A 101 -6.11 9.76 5.38
CA LEU A 101 -6.56 9.03 6.57
C LEU A 101 -8.01 9.34 6.96
N GLU A 102 -8.69 10.26 6.25
CA GLU A 102 -10.06 10.70 6.54
C GLU A 102 -11.12 9.71 6.05
#